data_AF-A0A259SBR4-F1
#
_entry.id   AF-A0A259SBR4-F1
#
_cell.length_a   1.000
_cell.length_b   1.000
_cell.length_c   1.000
_cell.angle_alpha   90.00
_cell.angle_beta   90.00
_cell.angle_gamma   90.00
#
_symmetry.space_group_name_H-M   'P 1'
#
loop_
_entity.id
_entity.type
_entity.pdbx_description
1 polymer ?
#
loop_
_entity_poly.entity_id
_entity_poly.type
_entity_poly.pdbx_seq_one_letter_code
_entity_poly.pdbx_strand_id
1 'polypeptide(L)'
;MNETTLAAAERIRAFADAVRAQLADLPAEEVDDLVEGLVGDLTDQAADHDGAIELGDPAAYAEELRSAAGLPERGPVVGTKTPWH
;
A
#
# COMPACT_ATOMS: atom_id res chain seq x y z
N MET A 1 0.57 26.78 -6.61
CA MET A 1 0.26 25.58 -5.81
C MET A 1 -0.19 24.44 -6.72
N ASN A 2 0.69 23.94 -7.60
CA ASN A 2 0.30 22.85 -8.52
C ASN A 2 1.44 21.84 -8.73
N GLU A 3 2.68 22.27 -8.92
CA GLU A 3 3.80 21.36 -9.15
C GLU A 3 4.11 20.45 -7.94
N THR A 4 4.12 20.99 -6.72
CA THR A 4 4.37 20.19 -5.50
C THR A 4 3.27 19.17 -5.23
N THR A 5 2.00 19.56 -5.40
CA THR A 5 0.85 18.67 -5.21
C THR A 5 0.81 17.56 -6.27
N LEU A 6 1.18 17.87 -7.52
CA LEU A 6 1.32 16.86 -8.57
C LEU A 6 2.45 15.87 -8.25
N ALA A 7 3.60 16.37 -7.80
CA ALA A 7 4.70 15.52 -7.35
C ALA A 7 4.31 14.66 -6.13
N ALA A 8 3.46 15.16 -5.23
CA ALA A 8 2.91 14.37 -4.13
C ALA A 8 2.01 13.24 -4.64
N ALA A 9 1.09 13.53 -5.56
CA ALA A 9 0.21 12.53 -6.16
C ALA A 9 0.98 11.40 -6.85
N GLU A 10 2.07 11.73 -7.58
CA GLU A 10 2.94 10.73 -8.20
C GLU A 10 3.65 9.85 -7.17
N ARG A 11 4.16 10.46 -6.08
CA ARG A 11 4.80 9.73 -4.97
C ARG A 11 3.80 8.81 -4.24
N ILE A 12 2.59 9.28 -3.97
CA ILE A 12 1.51 8.49 -3.35
C ILE A 12 1.18 7.29 -4.23
N ARG A 13 1.02 7.50 -5.54
CA ARG A 13 0.75 6.41 -6.48
C ARG A 13 1.86 5.37 -6.49
N ALA A 14 3.12 5.80 -6.59
CA ALA A 14 4.27 4.89 -6.57
C ALA A 14 4.35 4.09 -5.26
N PHE A 15 4.05 4.73 -4.14
CA PHE A 15 3.99 4.08 -2.84
C PHE A 15 2.85 3.07 -2.74
N ALA A 16 1.65 3.44 -3.20
CA ALA A 16 0.48 2.56 -3.25
C ALA A 16 0.74 1.32 -4.12
N ASP A 17 1.41 1.47 -5.27
CA ASP A 17 1.80 0.34 -6.12
C ASP A 17 2.80 -0.59 -5.40
N ALA A 18 3.75 -0.02 -4.64
CA ALA A 18 4.69 -0.80 -3.84
C ALA A 18 3.99 -1.55 -2.70
N VAL A 19 3.04 -0.91 -1.99
CA VAL A 19 2.20 -1.55 -0.97
C VAL A 19 1.34 -2.66 -1.57
N ARG A 20 0.70 -2.42 -2.72
CA ARG A 20 -0.09 -3.44 -3.44
C ARG A 20 0.74 -4.68 -3.75
N ALA A 21 2.00 -4.52 -4.16
CA ALA A 21 2.90 -5.65 -4.40
C ALA A 21 3.22 -6.45 -3.12
N GLN A 22 3.23 -5.80 -1.95
CA GLN A 22 3.41 -6.47 -0.67
C GLN A 22 2.15 -7.22 -0.23
N LEU A 23 0.96 -6.76 -0.64
CA LEU A 23 -0.35 -7.36 -0.34
C LEU A 23 -0.82 -8.40 -1.38
N ALA A 24 0.00 -8.72 -2.39
CA ALA A 24 -0.40 -9.56 -3.52
C ALA A 24 -0.75 -11.03 -3.17
N ASP A 25 -0.59 -11.45 -1.92
CA ASP A 25 -1.05 -12.72 -1.38
C ASP A 25 -2.54 -12.72 -0.97
N LEU A 26 -3.17 -11.55 -0.89
CA LEU A 26 -4.58 -11.38 -0.55
C LEU A 26 -5.48 -11.38 -1.80
N PRO A 27 -6.81 -11.60 -1.65
CA PRO A 27 -7.77 -11.41 -2.73
C PRO A 27 -7.72 -9.99 -3.30
N ALA A 28 -7.86 -9.84 -4.61
CA ALA A 28 -7.75 -8.54 -5.27
C ALA A 28 -8.74 -7.49 -4.73
N GLU A 29 -9.97 -7.87 -4.41
CA GLU A 29 -10.96 -6.96 -3.79
C GLU A 29 -10.47 -6.42 -2.44
N GLU A 30 -9.92 -7.27 -1.57
CA GLU A 30 -9.38 -6.82 -0.27
C GLU A 30 -8.19 -5.87 -0.45
N VAL A 31 -7.32 -6.16 -1.41
CA VAL A 31 -6.17 -5.29 -1.72
C VAL A 31 -6.64 -3.94 -2.26
N ASP A 32 -7.63 -3.94 -3.14
CA ASP A 32 -8.17 -2.72 -3.73
C ASP A 32 -8.81 -1.84 -2.65
N ASP A 33 -9.66 -2.41 -1.79
CA ASP A 33 -10.29 -1.67 -0.67
C ASP A 33 -9.25 -1.04 0.28
N LEU A 34 -8.23 -1.80 0.67
CA LEU A 34 -7.17 -1.31 1.58
C LEU A 34 -6.33 -0.22 0.93
N VAL A 35 -5.94 -0.40 -0.33
CA VAL A 35 -5.09 0.56 -1.05
C VAL A 35 -5.85 1.82 -1.43
N GLU A 36 -7.14 1.73 -1.76
CA GLU A 36 -8.00 2.90 -2.00
C GLU A 36 -8.10 3.78 -0.74
N GLY A 37 -8.31 3.17 0.43
CA GLY A 37 -8.29 3.89 1.71
C GLY A 37 -6.95 4.60 1.97
N LEU A 38 -5.84 3.88 1.79
CA LEU A 38 -4.49 4.44 1.93
C LEU A 38 -4.25 5.66 1.02
N VAL A 39 -4.63 5.54 -0.25
CA VAL A 39 -4.44 6.63 -1.23
C VAL A 39 -5.27 7.85 -0.86
N GLY A 40 -6.49 7.64 -0.35
CA GLY A 40 -7.34 8.71 0.17
C GLY A 40 -6.66 9.46 1.31
N ASP A 41 -6.26 8.74 2.37
CA ASP A 41 -5.64 9.33 3.56
C ASP A 41 -4.36 10.10 3.23
N LEU A 42 -3.50 9.55 2.36
CA LEU A 42 -2.27 10.21 1.94
C LEU A 42 -2.52 11.44 1.05
N THR A 43 -3.58 11.40 0.23
CA THR A 43 -3.96 12.53 -0.61
C THR A 43 -4.48 13.68 0.25
N ASP A 44 -5.30 13.38 1.25
CA ASP A 44 -5.80 14.37 2.21
C ASP A 44 -4.64 14.96 3.03
N GLN A 45 -3.73 14.13 3.53
CA GLN A 45 -2.51 14.60 4.19
C GLN A 45 -1.68 15.52 3.29
N ALA A 46 -1.46 15.14 2.02
CA ALA A 46 -0.75 15.99 1.08
C ALA A 46 -1.45 17.34 0.88
N ALA A 47 -2.78 17.35 0.79
CA ALA A 47 -3.55 18.58 0.63
C ALA A 47 -3.43 19.49 1.86
N ASP A 48 -3.49 18.92 3.06
CA ASP A 48 -3.37 19.65 4.33
C ASP A 48 -1.98 20.26 4.56
N HIS A 49 -0.95 19.73 3.87
CA HIS A 49 0.44 20.12 4.03
C HIS A 49 1.08 20.70 2.75
N ASP A 50 0.29 21.30 1.85
CA ASP A 50 0.78 21.95 0.61
C ASP A 50 1.62 21.01 -0.30
N GLY A 51 1.31 19.72 -0.30
CA GLY A 51 2.00 18.66 -1.04
C GLY A 51 3.19 18.04 -0.32
N ALA A 52 3.47 18.45 0.92
CA ALA A 52 4.46 17.80 1.76
C ALA A 52 3.88 16.51 2.38
N ILE A 53 4.57 15.39 2.16
CA ILE A 53 4.23 14.07 2.70
C ILE A 53 5.51 13.32 3.04
N GLU A 54 5.45 12.51 4.09
CA GLU A 54 6.52 11.64 4.54
C GLU A 54 6.06 10.19 4.34
N LEU A 55 6.70 9.50 3.40
CA LEU A 55 6.39 8.11 3.08
C LEU A 55 7.42 7.20 3.73
N GLY A 56 6.94 6.19 4.47
CA GLY A 56 7.78 5.21 5.15
C GLY A 56 8.22 4.06 4.23
N ASP A 57 8.55 2.92 4.85
CA ASP A 57 8.81 1.69 4.12
C ASP A 57 7.48 1.03 3.68
N PRO A 58 7.28 0.70 2.40
CA PRO A 58 6.03 0.09 1.93
C PRO A 58 5.73 -1.29 2.53
N ALA A 59 6.74 -2.07 2.91
CA ALA A 59 6.54 -3.39 3.51
C ALA A 59 6.04 -3.25 4.95
N ALA A 60 6.66 -2.38 5.74
CA ALA A 60 6.19 -2.05 7.08
C ALA A 60 4.75 -1.51 7.06
N TYR A 61 4.45 -0.61 6.12
CA TYR A 61 3.09 -0.06 5.98
C TYR A 61 2.06 -1.13 5.59
N ALA A 62 2.45 -2.09 4.74
CA ALA A 62 1.58 -3.21 4.38
C ALA A 62 1.33 -4.17 5.56
N GLU A 63 2.28 -4.34 6.46
CA GLU A 63 2.09 -5.10 7.72
C GLU A 63 1.13 -4.36 8.66
N GLU A 64 1.29 -3.04 8.80
CA GLU A 64 0.39 -2.19 9.58
C GLU A 64 -1.05 -2.24 9.04
N LEU A 65 -1.24 -2.12 7.73
CA LEU A 65 -2.54 -2.23 7.07
C LEU A 65 -3.21 -3.58 7.35
N ARG A 66 -2.46 -4.69 7.26
CA ARG A 66 -2.98 -6.01 7.62
C ARG A 66 -3.40 -6.07 9.08
N SER A 67 -2.55 -5.60 9.99
CA SER A 67 -2.87 -5.58 11.41
C SER A 67 -4.12 -4.75 11.71
N ALA A 68 -4.29 -3.60 11.05
CA ALA A 68 -5.46 -2.74 11.20
C ALA A 68 -6.74 -3.40 10.68
N ALA A 69 -6.63 -4.18 9.60
CA ALA A 69 -7.73 -4.97 9.04
C ALA A 69 -8.00 -6.29 9.79
N GLY A 70 -7.19 -6.63 10.82
CA GLY A 70 -7.27 -7.91 11.53
C GLY A 70 -6.82 -9.10 10.69
N LEU A 71 -6.04 -8.86 9.64
CA LEU A 71 -5.47 -9.88 8.76
C LEU A 71 -4.17 -10.46 9.36
N PRO A 72 -3.85 -11.73 9.07
CA PRO A 72 -2.59 -12.33 9.51
C PRO A 72 -1.39 -11.66 8.83
N GLU A 73 -0.22 -11.76 9.47
CA GLU A 73 1.04 -11.40 8.82
C GLU A 73 1.23 -12.18 7.51
N ARG A 74 1.94 -11.58 6.57
CA ARG A 74 2.29 -12.23 5.31
C ARG A 74 3.06 -13.51 5.61
N GLY A 75 2.46 -14.66 5.31
CA GLY A 75 3.12 -15.95 5.50
C GLY A 75 4.39 -16.05 4.63
N PRO A 76 5.38 -16.85 5.03
CA PRO A 76 6.51 -17.14 4.15
C PRO A 76 5.96 -17.69 2.82
N VAL A 77 6.43 -17.14 1.70
CA VAL A 77 6.11 -17.64 0.36
C VAL A 77 6.70 -19.05 0.19
N VAL A 78 6.03 -20.05 0.78
CA VAL A 78 6.31 -21.44 0.51
C VAL A 78 5.83 -21.70 -0.90
N GLY A 79 6.72 -21.55 -1.88
CA GLY A 79 6.49 -21.96 -3.24
C GLY A 79 6.17 -23.46 -3.26
N THR A 80 4.90 -23.82 -3.23
CA THR A 80 4.43 -25.20 -3.37
C THR A 80 4.54 -25.61 -4.83
N LYS A 81 5.76 -25.78 -5.32
CA LYS A 81 6.00 -26.69 -6.45
C LYS A 81 5.93 -28.11 -5.92
N THR A 82 4.71 -28.63 -5.78
CA THR A 82 4.49 -30.06 -5.64
C THR A 82 3.76 -30.57 -6.87
N PRO A 83 4.45 -31.11 -7.89
CA PRO A 83 3.87 -32.13 -8.72
C PRO A 83 4.31 -33.49 -8.15
N TRP A 84 3.39 -34.18 -7.47
CA TRP A 84 3.44 -35.64 -7.45
C TRP A 84 2.50 -36.13 -8.55
N HIS A 85 3.07 -36.74 -9.60
CA HIS A 85 2.69 -38.08 -10.04
C HIS A 85 3.72 -38.64 -11.02
#